data_AF-A0A9X0F6C4-F1
#
_entry.id   AF-A0A9X0F6C4-F1
#
_cell.length_a   1.000
_cell.length_b   1.000
_cell.length_c   1.000
_cell.angle_alpha   90.00
_cell.angle_beta   90.00
_cell.angle_gamma   90.00
#
_symmetry.space_group_name_H-M   'P 1'
#
loop_
_entity.id
_entity.type
_entity.pdbx_description
1 polymer ?
#
loop_
_entity_poly.entity_id
_entity_poly.type
_entity_poly.pdbx_seq_one_letter_code
_entity_poly.pdbx_strand_id
1 'polypeptide(L)'
;MKIVNSLLKACGFHNNHVFTSPEDMAKQLLNKNVKITVKHEEYDKVVDGQKQKRTAAKAKYYDVSDVNPITSGPAVTVGDDMLPF
;
A
#
# COMPACT_ATOMS: atom_id res chain seq x y z
N MET A 1 4.32 -16.61 -1.48
CA MET A 1 4.38 -15.59 -0.40
C MET A 1 5.48 -14.53 -0.59
N LYS A 2 5.88 -14.16 -1.82
CA LYS A 2 6.98 -13.19 -2.04
C LYS A 2 6.54 -11.72 -1.97
N ILE A 3 5.32 -11.42 -2.43
CA ILE A 3 4.75 -10.07 -2.45
C ILE A 3 4.48 -9.52 -1.03
N VAL A 4 3.93 -10.34 -0.13
CA VAL A 4 3.62 -9.91 1.25
C VAL A 4 4.90 -9.57 2.02
N ASN A 5 5.94 -10.40 1.92
CA ASN A 5 7.22 -10.11 2.57
C ASN A 5 7.92 -8.87 1.99
N SER A 6 7.73 -8.59 0.69
CA SER A 6 8.21 -7.37 0.05
C SER A 6 7.43 -6.14 0.54
N LEU A 7 6.11 -6.25 0.69
CA LEU A 7 5.26 -5.19 1.23
C LEU A 7 5.61 -4.86 2.68
N LEU A 8 5.74 -5.86 3.54
CA LEU A 8 6.05 -5.64 4.96
C LEU A 8 7.42 -4.96 5.14
N LYS A 9 8.43 -5.40 4.38
CA LYS A 9 9.73 -4.71 4.35
C LYS A 9 9.62 -3.28 3.86
N ALA A 10 8.83 -3.03 2.80
CA ALA A 10 8.61 -1.70 2.27
C ALA A 10 7.86 -0.78 3.26
N CYS A 11 6.98 -1.33 4.09
CA CYS A 11 6.32 -0.62 5.18
C CYS A 11 7.21 -0.42 6.43
N GLY A 12 8.46 -0.89 6.41
CA GLY A 12 9.44 -0.72 7.49
C GLY A 12 9.39 -1.78 8.60
N PHE A 13 8.67 -2.89 8.42
CA PHE A 13 8.65 -3.98 9.39
C PHE A 13 9.94 -4.82 9.31
N HIS A 14 10.47 -5.19 10.47
CA HIS A 14 11.61 -6.10 10.55
C HIS A 14 11.22 -7.51 10.10
N ASN A 15 12.23 -8.32 9.72
CA ASN A 15 12.00 -9.74 9.44
C ASN A 15 11.38 -10.41 10.67
N ASN A 16 10.43 -11.32 10.44
CA ASN A 16 9.68 -12.06 11.46
C ASN A 16 8.84 -11.18 12.41
N HIS A 17 8.41 -9.99 11.95
CA HIS A 17 7.38 -9.23 12.66
C HIS A 17 6.10 -10.07 12.81
N VAL A 18 5.67 -10.29 14.06
CA VAL A 18 4.49 -11.10 14.38
C VAL A 18 3.28 -10.18 14.47
N PHE A 19 2.25 -10.46 13.68
CA PHE A 19 0.95 -9.83 13.81
C PHE A 19 0.08 -10.70 14.70
N THR A 20 -0.59 -10.10 15.68
CA THR A 20 -1.41 -10.83 16.66
C THR A 20 -2.77 -11.24 16.09
N SER A 21 -3.25 -10.50 15.08
CA SER A 21 -4.51 -10.74 14.37
C SER A 21 -4.50 -10.03 13.00
N PRO A 22 -5.41 -10.38 12.08
CA PRO A 22 -5.61 -9.61 10.85
C PRO A 22 -5.99 -8.14 11.09
N GLU A 23 -6.81 -7.85 12.12
CA GLU A 23 -7.15 -6.45 12.46
C GLU A 23 -5.93 -5.67 12.95
N ASP A 24 -5.07 -6.29 13.75
CA ASP A 24 -3.81 -5.71 14.23
C ASP A 24 -2.87 -5.39 13.04
N MET A 25 -2.73 -6.32 12.10
CA MET A 25 -1.97 -6.09 10.87
C MET A 25 -2.52 -4.90 10.08
N ALA A 26 -3.85 -4.83 9.90
CA ALA A 26 -4.48 -3.72 9.17
C ALA A 26 -4.23 -2.38 9.87
N LYS A 27 -4.39 -2.30 11.20
CA LYS A 27 -4.12 -1.09 11.98
C LYS A 27 -2.67 -0.62 11.86
N GLN A 28 -1.71 -1.54 11.90
CA GLN A 28 -0.29 -1.19 11.81
C GLN A 28 0.15 -0.80 10.39
N LEU A 29 -0.58 -1.24 9.38
CA LEU A 29 -0.36 -0.84 7.98
C LEU A 29 -0.99 0.52 7.63
N LEU A 30 -1.99 0.99 8.39
CA LEU A 30 -2.59 2.31 8.17
C LEU A 30 -1.53 3.41 8.29
N ASN A 31 -1.61 4.40 7.40
CA ASN A 31 -0.67 5.53 7.29
C ASN A 31 0.79 5.16 6.96
N LYS A 32 1.08 3.91 6.58
CA LYS A 32 2.37 3.56 6.00
C LYS A 32 2.39 3.91 4.52
N ASN A 33 3.45 4.59 4.09
CA ASN A 33 3.69 4.91 2.69
C ASN A 33 4.56 3.83 2.06
N VAL A 34 4.25 3.47 0.82
CA VAL A 34 5.01 2.48 0.05
C VAL A 34 5.31 3.06 -1.33
N LYS A 35 6.53 2.85 -1.81
CA LYS A 35 6.91 3.17 -3.19
C LYS A 35 6.69 1.94 -4.05
N ILE A 36 5.84 2.05 -5.08
CA ILE A 36 5.51 0.92 -5.96
C ILE A 36 6.10 1.20 -7.34
N THR A 37 6.93 0.29 -7.83
CA THR A 37 7.39 0.31 -9.22
C THR A 37 6.42 -0.50 -10.09
N VAL A 38 5.82 0.18 -11.08
CA VAL A 38 4.88 -0.42 -12.03
C VAL A 38 5.57 -0.63 -13.37
N LYS A 39 5.49 -1.85 -13.91
CA LYS A 39 5.94 -2.17 -15.27
C LYS A 39 4.72 -2.41 -16.15
N HIS A 40 4.73 -1.80 -17.34
CA HIS A 40 3.74 -2.06 -18.37
C HIS A 40 4.20 -3.29 -19.16
N GLU A 41 3.45 -4.39 -19.05
CA GLU A 41 3.75 -5.64 -19.75
C GLU A 41 2.74 -5.84 -20.88
N GLU A 42 3.26 -6.11 -22.09
CA GLU A 42 2.45 -6.55 -23.21
C GLU A 42 2.12 -8.03 -23.04
N TYR A 43 0.85 -8.39 -23.25
CA TYR A 43 0.40 -9.78 -23.27
C TYR A 43 -0.65 -9.97 -24.36
N ASP A 44 -0.66 -11.17 -24.94
CA ASP A 44 -1.71 -11.56 -25.87
C ASP A 44 -2.93 -12.04 -25.09
N LYS A 45 -4.08 -11.42 -25.36
CA LYS A 45 -5.37 -11.88 -24.86
C LYS A 45 -6.23 -12.32 -26.05
N VAL A 46 -6.77 -13.53 -25.97
CA VAL A 46 -7.79 -13.97 -26.93
C VAL A 46 -9.12 -13.36 -26.52
N VAL A 47 -9.72 -12.59 -27.41
CA VAL A 47 -11.07 -12.01 -27.26
C VAL A 47 -11.84 -12.37 -28.52
N ASP A 48 -12.96 -13.05 -28.37
CA ASP A 48 -13.82 -13.51 -29.47
C ASP A 48 -13.07 -14.30 -30.56
N GLY A 49 -12.14 -15.15 -30.13
CA GLY A 49 -11.33 -16.01 -31.02
C GLY A 49 -10.16 -15.30 -31.72
N GLN A 50 -9.98 -13.99 -31.54
CA GLN A 50 -8.85 -13.23 -32.10
C GLN A 50 -7.82 -12.88 -31.02
N LYS A 51 -6.53 -13.06 -31.33
CA LYS A 51 -5.43 -12.63 -30.47
C LYS A 51 -5.27 -11.11 -30.56
N GLN A 52 -5.49 -10.43 -29.45
CA GLN A 52 -5.27 -8.99 -29.31
C GLN A 52 -4.09 -8.75 -28.36
N LYS A 53 -3.12 -7.93 -28.77
CA LYS A 53 -2.08 -7.41 -27.86
C LYS A 53 -2.70 -6.39 -26.92
N ARG A 54 -2.46 -6.55 -25.61
CA ARG A 54 -2.88 -5.60 -24.59
C ARG A 54 -1.71 -5.26 -23.69
N THR A 55 -1.71 -4.05 -23.17
CA THR A 55 -0.74 -3.59 -22.18
C THR A 55 -1.43 -3.49 -20.83
N ALA A 56 -0.88 -4.16 -19.81
CA ALA A 56 -1.34 -4.01 -18.43
C ALA A 56 -0.23 -3.44 -17.56
N ALA A 57 -0.61 -2.52 -16.68
CA ALA A 57 0.21 -2.07 -15.57
C ALA A 57 0.27 -3.18 -14.52
N LYS A 58 1.48 -3.68 -14.22
CA LYS A 58 1.71 -4.71 -13.22
C LYS A 58 2.71 -4.20 -12.19
N ALA A 59 2.32 -4.25 -10.91
CA ALA A 59 3.23 -3.94 -9.80
C ALA A 59 4.36 -4.98 -9.75
N LYS A 60 5.60 -4.51 -9.79
CA LYS A 60 6.78 -5.37 -9.89
C LYS A 60 7.53 -5.47 -8.56
N TYR A 61 7.70 -4.34 -7.88
CA TYR A 61 8.43 -4.25 -6.61
C TYR A 61 7.77 -3.23 -5.68
N TYR A 62 7.88 -3.50 -4.38
CA TYR A 62 7.56 -2.58 -3.30
C TYR A 62 8.88 -2.18 -2.63
N ASP A 63 9.19 -0.90 -2.64
CA ASP A 63 10.36 -0.30 -2.01
C ASP A 63 9.94 0.54 -0.81
N VAL A 64 10.87 0.72 0.13
CA VAL A 64 10.68 1.65 1.25
C VAL A 64 10.39 3.03 0.68
N SER A 65 9.34 3.66 1.21
CA SER A 65 8.97 5.01 0.78
C SER A 65 10.04 6.02 1.22
N ASP A 66 10.56 6.79 0.26
CA ASP A 66 11.42 7.96 0.52
C ASP A 66 10.60 9.17 1.02
N VAL A 67 9.26 9.07 0.99
CA VAL A 67 8.34 10.11 1.45
C VAL A 67 8.14 9.96 2.94
N ASN A 68 8.56 10.98 3.70
CA ASN A 68 8.20 11.11 5.11
C ASN A 68 6.67 11.23 5.24
N PRO A 69 6.03 10.52 6.18
CA PRO A 69 4.61 10.66 6.39
C PRO A 69 4.26 12.12 6.66
N ILE A 70 3.34 12.67 5.87
CA ILE A 70 2.80 14.01 6.09
C ILE A 70 1.82 13.91 7.27
N THR A 71 2.33 13.87 8.50
CA THR A 71 1.52 14.27 9.65
C THR A 71 1.50 15.80 9.67
N SER A 72 0.82 16.42 8.71
CA SER A 72 0.59 17.86 8.72
C SER A 72 -0.69 18.15 9.49
N GLY A 73 -0.55 18.33 10.80
CA GLY A 73 -1.58 18.90 11.63
C GLY A 73 -1.36 18.55 13.10
N PRO A 74 -1.31 19.54 14.02
CA PRO A 74 -1.58 19.23 15.42
C PRO A 74 -2.93 18.53 15.52
N ALA A 75 -3.06 17.60 16.48
CA ALA A 75 -4.35 16.97 16.76
C ALA A 75 -5.39 18.07 17.00
N VAL A 76 -6.50 18.04 16.25
CA VAL A 76 -7.62 18.94 16.50
C VAL A 76 -8.29 18.46 17.79
N THR A 77 -7.97 19.11 18.90
CA THR A 77 -8.69 18.92 20.15
C THR A 77 -10.04 19.62 20.02
N VAL A 78 -11.10 18.85 19.73
CA VAL A 78 -12.47 19.36 19.81
C VAL A 78 -12.83 19.41 21.29
N GLY A 79 -12.90 20.61 21.86
CA GLY A 79 -13.49 20.84 23.17
C GLY A 79 -15.01 20.97 23.07
N ASP A 80 -15.72 20.75 24.18
CA ASP A 80 -17.19 20.90 24.26
C ASP A 80 -17.66 22.32 23.88
N ASP A 81 -16.77 23.31 24.00
CA ASP A 81 -16.96 24.71 23.60
C ASP A 81 -16.95 24.93 22.07
N MET A 82 -16.52 23.93 21.30
CA MET A 82 -16.51 23.94 19.82
C MET A 82 -17.72 23.22 19.21
N LEU A 83 -18.61 22.65 20.03
CA LEU A 83 -19.84 22.02 19.57
C LEU A 83 -20.98 23.05 19.53
N PRO A 84 -21.82 23.07 18.49
CA PRO A 84 -22.88 24.06 18.33
C PRO A 84 -24.09 23.87 19.27
N PHE A 85 -23.99 22.96 20.25
CA PHE A 85 -24.95 22.75 21.34
C PHE A 85 -24.29 22.08 22.54
#